data_AF-A0A9D2DTC6-F1
#
_entry.id   AF-A0A9D2DTC6-F1
#
_cell.length_a   1.000
_cell.length_b   1.000
_cell.length_c   1.000
_cell.angle_alpha   90.00
_cell.angle_beta   90.00
_cell.angle_gamma   90.00
#
_symmetry.space_group_name_H-M   'P 1'
#
loop_
_entity.id
_entity.type
_entity.pdbx_description
1 polymer ?
#
loop_
_entity_poly.entity_id
_entity_poly.type
_entity_poly.pdbx_seq_one_letter_code
_entity_poly.pdbx_strand_id
1 'polypeptide(L)'
;MKNRMKDLDFEQTVAFDSVKDFEFTRKAAQRFRQVVSLDTFEEEDADVIFHYLYKEMELVSFGDHLKRYIYERAGLEEPFAEVTQDIYRDIVVESFKETYTPKSMNPTSTKLTSLVNNWLNQASVKRETVFLLGFGLRMSVEDVSDFLTRVLREQDFDFRNPDEVIYWYCYFHHYGYHKAEEYKERYAKLEPNKDYSQAMMVYSGGLCLDTEEKLFDYLAYVKAGTDDPMSEKSRAFQAFMKLYQHAREIIAAMYQKDEEEKGRDKIWTALDITPSDVEKVICSGIPINKMGNLKKMSASILAKHFSQKRFSRQRITSILNHKIPVERFDLITLEFFIVSQEMEDEDPYNRYRHFLEEIQPILQECGMSEIYIVNPYECFLLMCLLTDCPLAVFADIWEMSYEEAPEP
;
A
#
# COMPACT_ATOMS: atom_id res chain seq x y z
N MET A 1 28.89 17.87 -12.53
CA MET A 1 28.84 16.44 -12.90
C MET A 1 27.79 16.24 -13.98
N LYS A 2 28.01 15.37 -14.99
CA LYS A 2 27.01 15.08 -16.03
C LYS A 2 25.86 14.27 -15.42
N ASN A 3 24.68 14.88 -15.33
CA ASN A 3 23.34 14.28 -15.43
C ASN A 3 23.24 12.79 -14.98
N ARG A 4 23.56 12.52 -13.71
CA ARG A 4 23.64 11.16 -13.12
C ARG A 4 22.27 10.47 -12.98
N MET A 5 21.18 11.20 -13.18
CA MET A 5 19.80 10.76 -12.92
C MET A 5 19.01 10.36 -14.18
N LYS A 6 19.65 10.38 -15.36
CA LYS A 6 19.02 9.93 -16.61
C LYS A 6 18.77 8.41 -16.68
N ASP A 7 19.36 7.65 -15.75
CA ASP A 7 19.31 6.18 -15.73
C ASP A 7 18.29 5.62 -14.71
N LEU A 8 17.32 6.43 -14.25
CA LEU A 8 16.14 5.92 -13.55
C LEU A 8 15.27 5.12 -14.53
N ASP A 9 15.65 3.85 -14.76
CA ASP A 9 15.10 2.91 -15.73
C ASP A 9 13.70 2.38 -15.30
N PHE A 10 12.77 3.33 -15.13
CA PHE A 10 11.34 3.09 -14.87
C PHE A 10 10.58 2.58 -16.11
N GLU A 11 11.22 2.57 -17.29
CA GLU A 11 10.55 2.28 -18.57
C GLU A 11 10.28 0.79 -18.81
N GLN A 12 10.91 -0.13 -18.07
CA GLN A 12 10.70 -1.57 -18.30
C GLN A 12 9.34 -2.10 -17.82
N THR A 13 8.56 -1.33 -17.05
CA THR A 13 7.25 -1.78 -16.51
C THR A 13 6.01 -1.09 -17.09
N VAL A 14 6.17 -0.14 -18.03
CA VAL A 14 5.01 0.60 -18.57
C VAL A 14 5.12 0.70 -20.10
N ALA A 15 4.59 -0.31 -20.79
CA ALA A 15 4.52 -0.35 -22.25
C ALA A 15 3.40 0.56 -22.77
N PHE A 16 3.80 1.51 -23.61
CA PHE A 16 2.99 2.62 -24.15
C PHE A 16 1.91 2.19 -25.17
N ASP A 17 0.71 2.80 -25.06
CA ASP A 17 -0.04 3.47 -26.18
C ASP A 17 -1.55 3.73 -25.91
N SER A 18 -2.08 3.59 -24.68
CA SER A 18 -3.51 3.90 -24.41
C SER A 18 -3.75 4.62 -23.09
N VAL A 19 -4.97 5.16 -22.90
CA VAL A 19 -5.43 5.79 -21.63
C VAL A 19 -5.16 4.87 -20.41
N LYS A 20 -5.03 3.54 -20.66
CA LYS A 20 -4.69 2.47 -19.71
C LYS A 20 -3.38 2.67 -18.97
N ASP A 21 -2.41 3.35 -19.59
CA ASP A 21 -1.23 3.83 -18.86
C ASP A 21 -1.62 5.10 -18.16
N PHE A 22 -2.48 4.94 -17.16
CA PHE A 22 -3.08 5.97 -16.36
C PHE A 22 -2.20 7.22 -16.34
N GLU A 23 -2.62 8.25 -17.06
CA GLU A 23 -1.81 9.44 -17.34
C GLU A 23 -1.19 10.02 -16.05
N PHE A 24 -1.88 9.86 -14.92
CA PHE A 24 -1.43 10.25 -13.59
C PHE A 24 -0.28 9.39 -13.03
N THR A 25 -0.21 8.09 -13.31
CA THR A 25 0.92 7.24 -12.87
C THR A 25 2.18 7.67 -13.61
N ARG A 26 2.06 7.92 -14.92
CA ARG A 26 3.15 8.48 -15.72
C ARG A 26 3.53 9.88 -15.24
N LYS A 27 2.55 10.76 -15.01
CA LYS A 27 2.78 12.11 -14.46
C LYS A 27 3.46 12.04 -13.10
N ALA A 28 3.03 11.16 -12.20
CA ALA A 28 3.64 10.99 -10.89
C ALA A 28 5.09 10.53 -10.99
N ALA A 29 5.40 9.55 -11.85
CA ALA A 29 6.78 9.11 -12.09
C ALA A 29 7.64 10.21 -12.77
N GLN A 30 7.07 10.95 -13.72
CA GLN A 30 7.74 12.09 -14.36
C GLN A 30 8.00 13.22 -13.36
N ARG A 31 7.02 13.55 -12.52
CA ARG A 31 7.13 14.58 -11.49
C ARG A 31 8.13 14.18 -10.42
N PHE A 32 8.09 12.93 -9.95
CA PHE A 32 9.11 12.39 -9.07
C PHE A 32 10.51 12.65 -9.66
N ARG A 33 10.75 12.24 -10.91
CA ARG A 33 12.04 12.46 -11.59
C ARG A 33 12.41 13.94 -11.70
N GLN A 34 11.44 14.80 -12.04
CA GLN A 34 11.67 16.24 -12.13
C GLN A 34 12.11 16.82 -10.79
N VAL A 35 11.40 16.47 -9.70
CA VAL A 35 11.65 16.97 -8.35
C VAL A 35 13.02 16.53 -7.86
N VAL A 36 13.34 15.24 -7.96
CA VAL A 36 14.64 14.73 -7.47
C VAL A 36 15.82 15.21 -8.33
N SER A 37 15.58 15.71 -9.54
CA SER A 37 16.60 16.29 -10.43
C SER A 37 16.70 17.82 -10.38
N LEU A 38 16.00 18.48 -9.46
CA LEU A 38 16.15 19.93 -9.27
C LEU A 38 17.52 20.23 -8.67
N ASP A 39 18.17 21.31 -9.13
CA ASP A 39 19.44 21.78 -8.54
C ASP A 39 19.25 22.11 -7.05
N THR A 40 18.06 22.59 -6.67
CA THR A 40 17.70 22.88 -5.27
C THR A 40 17.44 21.63 -4.44
N PHE A 41 17.32 20.44 -5.04
CA PHE A 41 17.13 19.19 -4.30
C PHE A 41 18.38 18.80 -3.50
N GLU A 42 19.59 19.22 -3.93
CA GLU A 42 20.83 18.98 -3.18
C GLU A 42 20.97 19.94 -1.97
N GLU A 43 20.35 21.12 -2.02
CA GLU A 43 20.56 22.20 -1.01
C GLU A 43 19.34 22.42 -0.08
N GLU A 44 18.12 22.14 -0.54
CA GLU A 44 16.83 22.39 0.13
C GLU A 44 15.91 21.16 0.04
N ASP A 45 16.46 19.96 0.24
CA ASP A 45 15.77 18.67 0.04
C ASP A 45 14.41 18.57 0.75
N ALA A 46 14.35 18.86 2.06
CA ALA A 46 13.13 18.76 2.85
C ALA A 46 12.02 19.69 2.33
N ASP A 47 12.35 20.95 2.03
CA ASP A 47 11.40 21.92 1.48
C ASP A 47 10.88 21.52 0.10
N VAL A 48 11.78 21.05 -0.78
CA VAL A 48 11.44 20.61 -2.14
C VAL A 48 10.52 19.38 -2.09
N ILE A 49 10.85 18.38 -1.27
CA ILE A 49 10.04 17.17 -1.13
C ILE A 49 8.69 17.51 -0.50
N PHE A 50 8.67 18.31 0.57
CA PHE A 50 7.45 18.70 1.24
C PHE A 50 6.52 19.49 0.31
N HIS A 51 7.05 20.47 -0.44
CA HIS A 51 6.30 21.22 -1.44
C HIS A 51 5.68 20.28 -2.48
N TYR A 52 6.47 19.34 -3.00
CA TYR A 52 5.95 18.36 -3.95
C TYR A 52 4.82 17.52 -3.34
N LEU A 53 5.04 16.90 -2.18
CA LEU A 53 4.06 16.02 -1.53
C LEU A 53 2.75 16.73 -1.20
N TYR A 54 2.81 17.99 -0.77
CA TYR A 54 1.64 18.72 -0.30
C TYR A 54 0.95 19.58 -1.37
N LYS A 55 1.71 20.23 -2.26
CA LYS A 55 1.18 21.21 -3.23
C LYS A 55 1.09 20.67 -4.65
N GLU A 56 1.99 19.76 -5.06
CA GLU A 56 2.05 19.30 -6.45
C GLU A 56 1.51 17.88 -6.67
N MET A 57 1.62 17.00 -5.66
CA MET A 57 1.25 15.60 -5.80
C MET A 57 -0.25 15.44 -6.04
N GLU A 58 -0.62 15.07 -7.26
CA GLU A 58 -2.02 14.90 -7.64
C GLU A 58 -2.61 13.65 -6.97
N LEU A 59 -3.55 13.86 -6.04
CA LEU A 59 -4.36 12.79 -5.47
C LEU A 59 -5.54 12.49 -6.38
N VAL A 60 -5.38 11.50 -7.26
CA VAL A 60 -6.47 11.05 -8.14
C VAL A 60 -7.53 10.29 -7.35
N SER A 61 -8.78 10.73 -7.46
CA SER A 61 -9.90 10.14 -6.75
C SER A 61 -10.24 8.74 -7.28
N PHE A 62 -10.85 7.90 -6.43
CA PHE A 62 -11.43 6.63 -6.87
C PHE A 62 -12.40 6.82 -8.04
N GLY A 63 -13.28 7.82 -7.97
CA GLY A 63 -14.23 8.12 -9.04
C GLY A 63 -13.57 8.46 -10.37
N ASP A 64 -12.44 9.17 -10.36
CA ASP A 64 -11.70 9.52 -11.57
C ASP A 64 -10.98 8.34 -12.19
N HIS A 65 -10.52 7.38 -11.38
CA HIS A 65 -10.01 6.10 -11.88
C HIS A 65 -11.13 5.26 -12.48
N LEU A 66 -12.27 5.18 -11.80
CA LEU A 66 -13.43 4.45 -12.28
C LEU A 66 -13.93 4.98 -13.63
N LYS A 67 -14.01 6.31 -13.81
CA LYS A 67 -14.37 6.93 -15.09
C LYS A 67 -13.41 6.56 -16.21
N ARG A 68 -12.09 6.59 -15.97
CA ARG A 68 -11.07 6.22 -16.97
C ARG A 68 -11.17 4.75 -17.36
N TYR A 69 -11.30 3.88 -16.35
CA TYR A 69 -11.52 2.46 -16.58
C TYR A 69 -12.76 2.21 -17.46
N ILE A 70 -13.89 2.85 -17.14
CA ILE A 70 -15.13 2.73 -17.93
C ILE A 70 -14.94 3.30 -19.34
N TYR A 71 -14.30 4.46 -19.47
CA TYR A 71 -14.04 5.13 -20.74
C TYR A 71 -13.34 4.19 -21.74
N GLU A 72 -12.25 3.57 -21.31
CA GLU A 72 -11.46 2.64 -22.12
C GLU A 72 -12.22 1.35 -22.41
N ARG A 73 -12.84 0.79 -21.36
CA ARG A 73 -13.53 -0.49 -21.47
C ARG A 73 -14.74 -0.40 -22.40
N ALA A 74 -15.44 0.73 -22.38
CA ALA A 74 -16.58 0.98 -23.26
C ALA A 74 -16.14 1.44 -24.67
N GLY A 75 -14.86 1.72 -24.89
CA GLY A 75 -14.34 2.17 -26.18
C GLY A 75 -14.92 3.52 -26.60
N LEU A 76 -15.11 4.44 -25.65
CA LEU A 76 -15.63 5.78 -25.95
C LEU A 76 -14.62 6.53 -26.82
N GLU A 77 -15.11 7.16 -27.89
CA GLU A 77 -14.25 7.87 -28.87
C GLU A 77 -14.20 9.37 -28.61
N GLU A 78 -15.22 9.92 -27.93
CA GLU A 78 -15.28 11.33 -27.57
C GLU A 78 -14.11 11.71 -26.66
N PRO A 79 -13.58 12.95 -26.73
CA PRO A 79 -12.56 13.39 -25.80
C PRO A 79 -13.00 13.18 -24.35
N PHE A 80 -12.14 12.61 -23.50
CA PHE A 80 -12.48 12.30 -22.09
C PHE A 80 -13.09 13.50 -21.34
N ALA A 81 -12.62 14.72 -21.60
CA ALA A 81 -13.14 15.95 -20.99
C ALA A 81 -14.57 16.32 -21.41
N GLU A 82 -15.06 15.77 -22.52
CA GLU A 82 -16.41 15.99 -23.07
C GLU A 82 -17.39 14.89 -22.66
N VAL A 83 -16.91 13.75 -22.17
CA VAL A 83 -17.77 12.65 -21.70
C VAL A 83 -18.45 13.05 -20.39
N THR A 84 -19.78 13.13 -20.43
CA THR A 84 -20.58 13.51 -19.27
C THR A 84 -20.64 12.39 -18.23
N GLN A 85 -20.83 12.75 -16.95
CA GLN A 85 -21.01 11.78 -15.87
C GLN A 85 -22.19 10.83 -16.12
N ASP A 86 -23.25 11.30 -16.79
CA ASP A 86 -24.43 10.50 -17.10
C ASP A 86 -24.08 9.29 -17.99
N ILE A 87 -23.17 9.46 -18.96
CA ILE A 87 -22.70 8.36 -19.81
C ILE A 87 -22.01 7.28 -18.97
N TYR A 88 -21.04 7.68 -18.13
CA TYR A 88 -20.35 6.75 -17.23
C TYR A 88 -21.32 6.01 -16.31
N ARG A 89 -22.27 6.75 -15.73
CA ARG A 89 -23.27 6.19 -14.83
C ARG A 89 -24.14 5.16 -15.55
N ASP A 90 -24.60 5.48 -16.73
CA ASP A 90 -25.52 4.62 -17.48
C ASP A 90 -24.82 3.32 -17.91
N ILE A 91 -23.55 3.38 -18.32
CA ILE A 91 -22.72 2.20 -18.62
C ILE A 91 -22.60 1.28 -17.38
N VAL A 92 -22.26 1.83 -16.21
CA VAL A 92 -22.12 1.02 -14.98
C VAL A 92 -23.47 0.41 -14.60
N VAL A 93 -24.54 1.19 -14.63
CA VAL A 93 -25.89 0.73 -14.28
C VAL A 93 -26.36 -0.38 -15.22
N GLU A 94 -26.09 -0.26 -16.52
CA GLU A 94 -26.41 -1.29 -17.51
C GLU A 94 -25.61 -2.57 -17.27
N SER A 95 -24.29 -2.45 -17.07
CA SER A 95 -23.42 -3.59 -16.79
C SER A 95 -23.84 -4.38 -15.53
N PHE A 96 -24.22 -3.68 -14.46
CA PHE A 96 -24.74 -4.29 -13.24
C PHE A 96 -26.07 -5.03 -13.46
N LYS A 97 -26.95 -4.50 -14.32
CA LYS A 97 -28.21 -5.17 -14.70
C LYS A 97 -27.94 -6.44 -15.50
N GLU A 98 -27.02 -6.39 -16.45
CA GLU A 98 -26.68 -7.55 -17.30
C GLU A 98 -25.98 -8.67 -16.53
N THR A 99 -25.12 -8.33 -15.57
CA THR A 99 -24.37 -9.30 -14.77
C THR A 99 -25.18 -9.90 -13.63
N TYR A 100 -26.37 -9.38 -13.35
CA TYR A 100 -27.18 -9.73 -12.19
C TYR A 100 -26.42 -9.60 -10.85
N THR A 101 -25.48 -8.67 -10.81
CA THR A 101 -24.65 -8.37 -9.64
C THR A 101 -25.26 -7.22 -8.85
N PRO A 102 -25.57 -7.34 -7.55
CA PRO A 102 -26.03 -8.50 -6.77
C PRO A 102 -27.57 -8.50 -6.57
N LYS A 103 -28.12 -9.59 -5.98
CA LYS A 103 -29.56 -9.73 -5.60
C LYS A 103 -29.98 -8.99 -4.32
N SER A 104 -29.07 -8.49 -3.49
CA SER A 104 -29.36 -7.72 -2.27
C SER A 104 -28.72 -6.32 -2.28
N MET A 105 -29.24 -5.46 -3.17
CA MET A 105 -29.42 -4.01 -2.96
C MET A 105 -30.79 -3.69 -3.58
N ASN A 106 -31.83 -3.63 -2.74
CA ASN A 106 -33.23 -3.74 -3.13
C ASN A 106 -33.60 -2.93 -4.41
N PRO A 107 -34.15 -3.59 -5.47
CA PRO A 107 -34.37 -3.03 -6.80
C PRO A 107 -35.51 -2.02 -6.80
N THR A 108 -35.18 -0.79 -6.49
CA THR A 108 -35.83 0.38 -7.10
C THR A 108 -34.71 1.13 -7.77
N SER A 109 -34.84 1.42 -9.08
CA SER A 109 -33.76 1.95 -9.93
C SER A 109 -33.02 3.14 -9.31
N THR A 110 -33.66 3.88 -8.40
CA THR A 110 -33.10 5.00 -7.65
C THR A 110 -31.89 4.65 -6.75
N LYS A 111 -31.81 3.44 -6.16
CA LYS A 111 -30.69 3.10 -5.24
C LYS A 111 -29.38 2.80 -5.97
N LEU A 112 -29.42 2.03 -7.06
CA LEU A 112 -28.21 1.70 -7.84
C LEU A 112 -27.65 2.95 -8.51
N THR A 113 -28.50 3.75 -9.15
CA THR A 113 -28.08 5.02 -9.77
C THR A 113 -27.43 5.96 -8.75
N SER A 114 -27.99 6.07 -7.54
CA SER A 114 -27.37 6.86 -6.45
C SER A 114 -26.02 6.30 -6.01
N LEU A 115 -25.87 4.98 -5.90
CA LEU A 115 -24.61 4.34 -5.52
C LEU A 115 -23.53 4.57 -6.57
N VAL A 116 -23.86 4.36 -7.85
CA VAL A 116 -22.94 4.61 -8.97
C VAL A 116 -22.52 6.08 -9.01
N ASN A 117 -23.46 7.01 -8.83
CA ASN A 117 -23.12 8.43 -8.73
C ASN A 117 -22.16 8.72 -7.56
N ASN A 118 -22.32 8.05 -6.43
CA ASN A 118 -21.38 8.19 -5.31
C ASN A 118 -20.00 7.64 -5.69
N TRP A 119 -19.93 6.44 -6.26
CA TRP A 119 -18.65 5.83 -6.67
C TRP A 119 -17.90 6.69 -7.68
N LEU A 120 -18.60 7.30 -8.64
CA LEU A 120 -18.01 8.19 -9.65
C LEU A 120 -17.51 9.55 -9.09
N ASN A 121 -17.84 9.89 -7.84
CA ASN A 121 -17.48 11.17 -7.21
C ASN A 121 -16.67 11.05 -5.91
N GLN A 122 -16.53 9.83 -5.37
CA GLN A 122 -15.84 9.62 -4.10
C GLN A 122 -14.33 9.63 -4.28
N ALA A 123 -13.63 10.22 -3.30
CA ALA A 123 -12.18 10.19 -3.23
C ALA A 123 -11.63 8.77 -3.03
N SER A 124 -12.35 7.93 -2.27
CA SER A 124 -12.01 6.55 -1.96
C SER A 124 -13.29 5.77 -1.62
N VAL A 125 -13.25 4.45 -1.76
CA VAL A 125 -14.32 3.51 -1.39
C VAL A 125 -13.74 2.41 -0.51
N LYS A 126 -14.60 1.59 0.09
CA LYS A 126 -14.14 0.40 0.80
C LYS A 126 -13.69 -0.67 -0.17
N ARG A 127 -12.75 -1.51 0.26
CA ARG A 127 -12.27 -2.69 -0.47
C ARG A 127 -13.40 -3.57 -1.03
N GLU A 128 -14.45 -3.81 -0.26
CA GLU A 128 -15.59 -4.62 -0.72
C GLU A 128 -16.34 -3.99 -1.90
N THR A 129 -16.27 -2.67 -2.05
CA THR A 129 -16.84 -1.96 -3.20
C THR A 129 -16.08 -2.28 -4.48
N VAL A 130 -14.75 -2.44 -4.40
CA VAL A 130 -13.93 -2.84 -5.55
C VAL A 130 -14.29 -4.25 -6.00
N PHE A 131 -14.45 -5.21 -5.07
CA PHE A 131 -14.93 -6.54 -5.43
C PHE A 131 -16.33 -6.49 -6.05
N LEU A 132 -17.25 -5.72 -5.49
CA LEU A 132 -18.58 -5.58 -6.07
C LEU A 132 -18.54 -5.01 -7.50
N LEU A 133 -17.72 -3.99 -7.74
CA LEU A 133 -17.48 -3.43 -9.08
C LEU A 133 -16.82 -4.46 -10.00
N GLY A 134 -15.93 -5.30 -9.48
CA GLY A 134 -15.30 -6.39 -10.21
C GLY A 134 -16.33 -7.29 -10.87
N PHE A 135 -17.31 -7.75 -10.10
CA PHE A 135 -18.42 -8.54 -10.63
C PHE A 135 -19.36 -7.73 -11.52
N GLY A 136 -19.71 -6.52 -11.09
CA GLY A 136 -20.73 -5.71 -11.74
C GLY A 136 -20.31 -5.18 -13.11
N LEU A 137 -19.00 -4.93 -13.27
CA LEU A 137 -18.41 -4.51 -14.53
C LEU A 137 -17.82 -5.66 -15.33
N ARG A 138 -17.66 -6.86 -14.76
CA ARG A 138 -16.92 -8.01 -15.35
C ARG A 138 -15.42 -7.73 -15.49
N MET A 139 -14.80 -7.16 -14.47
CA MET A 139 -13.35 -6.92 -14.42
C MET A 139 -12.58 -8.25 -14.47
N SER A 140 -11.38 -8.24 -15.04
CA SER A 140 -10.45 -9.37 -14.89
C SER A 140 -9.81 -9.39 -13.48
N VAL A 141 -9.03 -10.41 -13.18
CA VAL A 141 -8.25 -10.47 -11.92
C VAL A 141 -7.28 -9.29 -11.85
N GLU A 142 -6.63 -8.98 -12.96
CA GLU A 142 -5.65 -7.89 -13.10
C GLU A 142 -6.32 -6.53 -12.90
N ASP A 143 -7.49 -6.30 -13.50
CA ASP A 143 -8.27 -5.09 -13.30
C ASP A 143 -8.62 -4.89 -11.81
N VAL A 144 -9.09 -5.93 -11.12
CA VAL A 144 -9.44 -5.84 -9.70
C VAL A 144 -8.19 -5.60 -8.86
N SER A 145 -7.10 -6.34 -9.12
CA SER A 145 -5.79 -6.15 -8.46
C SER A 145 -5.30 -4.70 -8.61
N ASP A 146 -5.41 -4.12 -9.80
CA ASP A 146 -5.04 -2.72 -10.04
C ASP A 146 -5.94 -1.74 -9.26
N PHE A 147 -7.25 -1.98 -9.15
CA PHE A 147 -8.11 -1.16 -8.29
C PHE A 147 -7.74 -1.27 -6.81
N LEU A 148 -7.34 -2.42 -6.32
CA LEU A 148 -6.91 -2.60 -4.93
C LEU A 148 -5.56 -1.92 -4.67
N THR A 149 -4.58 -2.22 -5.51
CA THR A 149 -3.17 -1.85 -5.29
C THR A 149 -2.85 -0.43 -5.73
N ARG A 150 -3.45 0.05 -6.82
CA ARG A 150 -3.15 1.36 -7.41
C ARG A 150 -4.17 2.43 -7.01
N VAL A 151 -5.46 2.08 -7.03
CA VAL A 151 -6.54 3.04 -6.76
C VAL A 151 -6.79 3.19 -5.26
N LEU A 152 -7.00 2.09 -4.54
CA LEU A 152 -7.16 2.13 -3.08
C LEU A 152 -5.82 2.25 -2.33
N ARG A 153 -4.71 1.91 -2.99
CA ARG A 153 -3.36 1.88 -2.39
C ARG A 153 -3.30 0.91 -1.20
N GLU A 154 -4.04 -0.18 -1.32
CA GLU A 154 -4.11 -1.28 -0.37
C GLU A 154 -3.30 -2.49 -0.87
N GLN A 155 -3.24 -3.55 -0.06
CA GLN A 155 -2.69 -4.83 -0.52
C GLN A 155 -3.54 -5.44 -1.63
N ASP A 156 -2.95 -6.33 -2.43
CA ASP A 156 -3.70 -7.13 -3.41
C ASP A 156 -4.60 -8.17 -2.70
N PHE A 157 -5.23 -9.10 -3.43
CA PHE A 157 -6.05 -10.17 -2.89
C PHE A 157 -5.42 -10.86 -1.67
N ASP A 158 -6.16 -10.91 -0.57
CA ASP A 158 -5.75 -11.62 0.64
C ASP A 158 -6.15 -13.08 0.55
N PHE A 159 -5.20 -13.93 0.14
CA PHE A 159 -5.42 -15.38 0.04
C PHE A 159 -5.61 -16.09 1.39
N ARG A 160 -5.57 -15.36 2.51
CA ARG A 160 -5.94 -15.85 3.84
C ARG A 160 -7.40 -15.55 4.18
N ASN A 161 -8.04 -14.66 3.43
CA ASN A 161 -9.47 -14.36 3.54
C ASN A 161 -10.26 -15.27 2.59
N PRO A 162 -11.11 -16.17 3.09
CA PRO A 162 -11.84 -17.11 2.25
C PRO A 162 -12.76 -16.42 1.23
N ASP A 163 -13.33 -15.27 1.56
CA ASP A 163 -14.18 -14.51 0.64
C ASP A 163 -13.36 -13.98 -0.55
N GLU A 164 -12.17 -13.44 -0.29
CA GLU A 164 -11.31 -12.90 -1.36
C GLU A 164 -10.73 -14.00 -2.24
N VAL A 165 -10.37 -15.16 -1.68
CA VAL A 165 -9.97 -16.35 -2.44
C VAL A 165 -11.09 -16.79 -3.39
N ILE A 166 -12.34 -16.80 -2.90
CA ILE A 166 -13.52 -17.13 -3.71
C ILE A 166 -13.73 -16.08 -4.81
N TYR A 167 -13.62 -14.79 -4.49
CA TYR A 167 -13.78 -13.73 -5.47
C TYR A 167 -12.72 -13.79 -6.55
N TRP A 168 -11.44 -13.94 -6.18
CA TRP A 168 -10.33 -14.16 -7.10
C TRP A 168 -10.62 -15.31 -8.07
N TYR A 169 -11.04 -16.46 -7.54
CA TYR A 169 -11.36 -17.64 -8.34
C TYR A 169 -12.52 -17.36 -9.31
N CYS A 170 -13.56 -16.66 -8.86
CA CYS A 170 -14.66 -16.28 -9.73
C CYS A 170 -14.22 -15.32 -10.84
N TYR A 171 -13.37 -14.32 -10.56
CA TYR A 171 -12.84 -13.45 -11.62
C TYR A 171 -11.98 -14.22 -12.62
N PHE A 172 -11.13 -15.12 -12.14
CA PHE A 172 -10.25 -15.96 -12.96
C PHE A 172 -11.04 -16.83 -13.96
N HIS A 173 -12.18 -17.35 -13.54
CA HIS A 173 -13.07 -18.15 -14.41
C HIS A 173 -14.23 -17.36 -15.05
N HIS A 174 -14.26 -16.03 -14.89
CA HIS A 174 -15.35 -15.16 -15.35
C HIS A 174 -16.74 -15.56 -14.84
N TYR A 175 -16.82 -16.10 -13.62
CA TYR A 175 -18.09 -16.40 -12.97
C TYR A 175 -18.71 -15.14 -12.37
N GLY A 176 -20.05 -15.04 -12.47
CA GLY A 176 -20.80 -13.95 -11.86
C GLY A 176 -20.94 -14.08 -10.35
N TYR A 177 -21.39 -13.01 -9.70
CA TYR A 177 -21.52 -12.92 -8.23
C TYR A 177 -22.34 -14.05 -7.59
N HIS A 178 -23.36 -14.56 -8.30
CA HIS A 178 -24.17 -15.68 -7.82
C HIS A 178 -23.34 -16.95 -7.52
N LYS A 179 -22.26 -17.18 -8.28
CA LYS A 179 -21.38 -18.33 -8.08
C LYS A 179 -20.47 -18.13 -6.87
N ALA A 180 -20.03 -16.90 -6.63
CA ALA A 180 -19.30 -16.55 -5.41
C ALA A 180 -20.17 -16.80 -4.16
N GLU A 181 -21.45 -16.41 -4.18
CA GLU A 181 -22.39 -16.71 -3.09
C GLU A 181 -22.58 -18.22 -2.88
N GLU A 182 -22.74 -19.00 -3.95
CA GLU A 182 -22.81 -20.46 -3.89
C GLU A 182 -21.55 -21.06 -3.23
N TYR A 183 -20.36 -20.58 -3.62
CA TYR A 183 -19.10 -21.04 -3.04
C TYR A 183 -18.92 -20.62 -1.58
N LYS A 184 -19.39 -19.44 -1.19
CA LYS A 184 -19.42 -19.00 0.22
C LYS A 184 -20.34 -19.88 1.07
N GLU A 185 -21.51 -20.25 0.55
CA GLU A 185 -22.40 -21.20 1.22
C GLU A 185 -21.78 -22.61 1.34
N ARG A 186 -21.05 -23.06 0.30
CA ARG A 186 -20.31 -24.33 0.32
C ARG A 186 -19.16 -24.28 1.33
N TYR A 187 -18.41 -23.19 1.36
CA TYR A 187 -17.33 -22.95 2.32
C TYR A 187 -17.85 -22.98 3.77
N ALA A 188 -19.01 -22.38 4.05
CA ALA A 188 -19.62 -22.39 5.39
C ALA A 188 -19.82 -23.82 5.93
N LYS A 189 -20.10 -24.79 5.04
CA LYS A 189 -20.34 -26.21 5.37
C LYS A 189 -19.09 -27.10 5.22
N LEU A 190 -17.98 -26.55 4.76
CA LEU A 190 -16.73 -27.28 4.51
C LEU A 190 -16.07 -27.72 5.82
N GLU A 191 -15.52 -28.93 5.86
CA GLU A 191 -14.71 -29.38 7.00
C GLU A 191 -13.26 -28.85 6.88
N PRO A 192 -12.63 -28.39 7.97
CA PRO A 192 -11.27 -27.88 7.94
C PRO A 192 -10.23 -28.99 7.70
N ASN A 193 -9.18 -28.70 6.91
CA ASN A 193 -8.09 -29.64 6.62
C ASN A 193 -6.71 -29.00 6.86
N LYS A 194 -6.04 -29.37 7.95
CA LYS A 194 -4.72 -28.81 8.33
C LYS A 194 -3.55 -29.38 7.53
N ASP A 195 -3.73 -30.52 6.89
CA ASP A 195 -2.64 -31.31 6.30
C ASP A 195 -2.41 -31.01 4.82
N TYR A 196 -3.06 -29.96 4.28
CA TYR A 196 -2.86 -29.53 2.89
C TYR A 196 -1.46 -28.92 2.70
N SER A 197 -0.53 -29.75 2.26
CA SER A 197 0.90 -29.40 2.14
C SER A 197 1.22 -28.41 1.03
N GLN A 198 0.30 -28.18 0.08
CA GLN A 198 0.51 -27.30 -1.07
C GLN A 198 0.05 -25.86 -0.84
N ALA A 199 -0.54 -25.54 0.33
CA ALA A 199 -1.02 -24.19 0.64
C ALA A 199 0.05 -23.11 0.42
N MET A 200 1.29 -23.39 0.82
CA MET A 200 2.42 -22.46 0.67
C MET A 200 2.70 -22.08 -0.78
N MET A 201 2.42 -22.98 -1.74
CA MET A 201 2.64 -22.72 -3.16
C MET A 201 1.61 -21.76 -3.73
N VAL A 202 0.43 -21.61 -3.11
CA VAL A 202 -0.60 -20.66 -3.56
C VAL A 202 -0.10 -19.22 -3.34
N TYR A 203 0.45 -18.92 -2.16
CA TYR A 203 0.95 -17.57 -1.85
C TYR A 203 2.22 -17.20 -2.63
N SER A 204 3.08 -18.17 -2.94
CA SER A 204 4.32 -17.91 -3.67
C SER A 204 4.12 -17.90 -5.19
N GLY A 205 2.88 -17.98 -5.68
CA GLY A 205 2.57 -18.09 -7.11
C GLY A 205 2.98 -19.42 -7.75
N GLY A 206 3.42 -20.41 -6.95
CA GLY A 206 3.84 -21.73 -7.40
C GLY A 206 2.69 -22.70 -7.68
N LEU A 207 1.46 -22.39 -7.24
CA LEU A 207 0.24 -23.15 -7.48
C LEU A 207 -0.93 -22.22 -7.81
N CYS A 208 -1.47 -22.37 -9.02
CA CYS A 208 -2.71 -21.71 -9.42
C CYS A 208 -3.93 -22.51 -8.96
N LEU A 209 -4.91 -21.85 -8.34
CA LEU A 209 -6.23 -22.41 -8.00
C LEU A 209 -7.12 -22.42 -9.25
N ASP A 210 -6.80 -23.25 -10.23
CA ASP A 210 -7.47 -23.32 -11.54
C ASP A 210 -8.64 -24.32 -11.62
N THR A 211 -8.90 -25.07 -10.56
CA THR A 211 -10.03 -26.03 -10.47
C THR A 211 -10.80 -25.86 -9.16
N GLU A 212 -12.09 -26.24 -9.17
CA GLU A 212 -12.90 -26.23 -7.95
C GLU A 212 -12.30 -27.14 -6.86
N GLU A 213 -11.71 -28.27 -7.23
CA GLU A 213 -11.07 -29.19 -6.29
C GLU A 213 -9.93 -28.48 -5.54
N LYS A 214 -8.98 -27.87 -6.28
CA LYS A 214 -7.88 -27.12 -5.69
C LYS A 214 -8.38 -25.95 -4.84
N LEU A 215 -9.39 -25.23 -5.31
CA LEU A 215 -10.01 -24.14 -4.55
C LEU A 215 -10.54 -24.63 -3.20
N PHE A 216 -11.34 -25.70 -3.20
CA PHE A 216 -11.98 -26.17 -1.97
C PHE A 216 -11.02 -26.91 -1.04
N ASP A 217 -9.99 -27.58 -1.56
CA ASP A 217 -8.90 -28.11 -0.72
C ASP A 217 -8.15 -26.98 -0.02
N TYR A 218 -7.83 -25.92 -0.76
CA TYR A 218 -7.17 -24.74 -0.19
C TYR A 218 -8.07 -23.98 0.80
N LEU A 219 -9.35 -23.81 0.50
CA LEU A 219 -10.30 -23.20 1.43
C LEU A 219 -10.49 -24.04 2.70
N ALA A 220 -10.44 -25.37 2.62
CA ALA A 220 -10.47 -26.23 3.80
C ALA A 220 -9.24 -25.99 4.68
N TYR A 221 -8.08 -25.75 4.07
CA TYR A 221 -6.86 -25.33 4.78
C TYR A 221 -7.02 -23.96 5.44
N VAL A 222 -7.48 -22.94 4.71
CA VAL A 222 -7.75 -21.60 5.27
C VAL A 222 -8.72 -21.68 6.45
N LYS A 223 -9.80 -22.48 6.33
CA LYS A 223 -10.77 -22.70 7.41
C LYS A 223 -10.18 -23.35 8.66
N ALA A 224 -9.11 -24.11 8.51
CA ALA A 224 -8.44 -24.76 9.62
C ALA A 224 -7.63 -23.79 10.50
N GLY A 225 -7.48 -22.53 10.06
CA GLY A 225 -6.79 -21.47 10.79
C GLY A 225 -5.30 -21.71 10.96
N THR A 226 -4.69 -22.43 10.02
CA THR A 226 -3.26 -22.78 10.02
C THR A 226 -2.36 -21.59 9.70
N ASP A 227 -2.80 -20.71 8.81
CA ASP A 227 -2.14 -19.45 8.44
C ASP A 227 -2.89 -18.25 9.05
N ASP A 228 -2.75 -18.07 10.36
CA ASP A 228 -3.17 -16.83 11.01
C ASP A 228 -2.17 -15.70 10.67
N PRO A 229 -2.59 -14.61 10.00
CA PRO A 229 -1.70 -13.51 9.63
C PRO A 229 -1.08 -12.81 10.85
N MET A 230 -1.70 -12.94 12.03
CA MET A 230 -1.17 -12.46 13.30
C MET A 230 -0.23 -13.47 13.96
N SER A 231 -0.14 -14.72 13.46
CA SER A 231 0.71 -15.77 14.03
C SER A 231 2.20 -15.43 13.94
N GLU A 232 2.98 -15.89 14.93
CA GLU A 232 4.45 -15.92 14.87
C GLU A 232 5.01 -16.67 13.64
N LYS A 233 4.21 -17.58 13.06
CA LYS A 233 4.58 -18.36 11.86
C LYS A 233 4.31 -17.62 10.56
N SER A 234 3.56 -16.51 10.59
CA SER A 234 3.28 -15.70 9.42
C SER A 234 4.58 -15.15 8.84
N ARG A 235 4.77 -15.25 7.52
CA ARG A 235 5.95 -14.68 6.84
C ARG A 235 6.08 -13.18 7.06
N ALA A 236 4.96 -12.46 7.06
CA ALA A 236 4.96 -11.03 7.33
C ALA A 236 5.39 -10.71 8.77
N PHE A 237 4.98 -11.52 9.74
CA PHE A 237 5.45 -11.37 11.13
C PHE A 237 6.93 -11.72 11.27
N GLN A 238 7.39 -12.79 10.61
CA GLN A 238 8.81 -13.17 10.63
C GLN A 238 9.70 -12.12 9.97
N ALA A 239 9.28 -11.57 8.81
CA ALA A 239 9.95 -10.46 8.15
C ALA A 239 9.96 -9.23 9.06
N PHE A 240 8.82 -8.87 9.65
CA PHE A 240 8.74 -7.77 10.61
C PHE A 240 9.70 -7.99 11.79
N MET A 241 9.75 -9.18 12.38
CA MET A 241 10.66 -9.47 13.50
C MET A 241 12.13 -9.39 13.10
N LYS A 242 12.49 -9.83 11.89
CA LYS A 242 13.86 -9.71 11.36
C LYS A 242 14.25 -8.23 11.22
N LEU A 243 13.42 -7.44 10.54
CA LEU A 243 13.66 -6.01 10.33
C LEU A 243 13.63 -5.24 11.66
N TYR A 244 12.68 -5.52 12.53
CA TYR A 244 12.54 -4.90 13.84
C TYR A 244 13.74 -5.21 14.73
N GLN A 245 14.24 -6.44 14.72
CA GLN A 245 15.45 -6.81 15.45
C GLN A 245 16.68 -6.08 14.90
N HIS A 246 16.81 -5.97 13.57
CA HIS A 246 17.90 -5.25 12.94
C HIS A 246 17.88 -3.75 13.29
N ALA A 247 16.70 -3.13 13.22
CA ALA A 247 16.51 -1.74 13.63
C ALA A 247 16.90 -1.51 15.11
N ARG A 248 16.60 -2.46 16.01
CA ARG A 248 17.01 -2.39 17.42
C ARG A 248 18.51 -2.49 17.61
N GLU A 249 19.20 -3.27 16.78
CA GLU A 249 20.67 -3.38 16.81
C GLU A 249 21.33 -2.04 16.42
N ILE A 250 20.82 -1.42 15.35
CA ILE A 250 21.25 -0.09 14.92
C ILE A 250 21.01 0.95 16.02
N ILE A 251 19.79 1.00 16.59
CA ILE A 251 19.45 1.96 17.66
C ILE A 251 20.30 1.75 18.91
N ALA A 252 20.57 0.50 19.30
CA ALA A 252 21.46 0.21 20.42
C ALA A 252 22.87 0.76 20.17
N ALA A 253 23.39 0.61 18.94
CA ALA A 253 24.68 1.19 18.55
C ALA A 253 24.67 2.72 18.55
N MET A 254 23.56 3.36 18.15
CA MET A 254 23.37 4.81 18.25
C MET A 254 23.41 5.27 19.71
N TYR A 255 22.61 4.64 20.59
CA TYR A 255 22.56 4.97 22.03
C TYR A 255 23.89 4.73 22.74
N GLN A 256 24.72 3.82 22.25
CA GLN A 256 26.06 3.59 22.79
C GLN A 256 27.02 4.78 22.54
N LYS A 257 26.75 5.56 21.48
CA LYS A 257 27.51 6.75 21.09
C LYS A 257 26.91 8.04 21.67
N ASP A 258 25.62 8.03 22.01
CA ASP A 258 24.89 9.18 22.54
C ASP A 258 25.22 9.47 24.02
N GLU A 259 25.60 10.72 24.34
CA GLU A 259 26.02 11.09 25.71
C GLU A 259 24.86 11.09 26.72
N GLU A 260 23.63 11.35 26.29
CA GLU A 260 22.45 11.39 27.14
C GLU A 260 21.96 9.97 27.46
N GLU A 261 21.95 9.08 26.46
CA GLU A 261 21.42 7.72 26.57
C GLU A 261 22.43 6.71 27.15
N LYS A 262 23.73 6.90 26.92
CA LYS A 262 24.77 5.97 27.40
C LYS A 262 24.79 5.82 28.92
N GLY A 263 24.37 6.85 29.66
CA GLY A 263 24.53 6.91 31.12
C GLY A 263 25.99 6.67 31.55
N ARG A 264 26.22 6.47 32.85
CA ARG A 264 27.54 6.01 33.31
C ARG A 264 27.56 4.48 33.26
N ASP A 265 28.29 3.93 32.30
CA ASP A 265 28.66 2.51 32.14
C ASP A 265 27.59 1.54 31.60
N LYS A 266 26.48 2.01 30.99
CA LYS A 266 25.53 1.10 30.33
C LYS A 266 26.09 0.65 28.97
N ILE A 267 26.04 -0.66 28.71
CA ILE A 267 26.25 -1.25 27.39
C ILE A 267 24.87 -1.53 26.80
N TRP A 268 24.52 -0.83 25.73
CA TRP A 268 23.25 -1.01 25.05
C TRP A 268 23.30 -2.22 24.12
N THR A 269 22.30 -3.08 24.23
CA THR A 269 22.07 -4.18 23.30
C THR A 269 20.69 -4.03 22.66
N ALA A 270 20.46 -4.73 21.55
CA ALA A 270 19.15 -4.73 20.92
C ALA A 270 18.02 -5.11 21.89
N LEU A 271 18.28 -6.01 22.86
CA LEU A 271 17.30 -6.43 23.87
C LEU A 271 16.84 -5.27 24.77
N ASP A 272 17.69 -4.27 24.98
CA ASP A 272 17.38 -3.09 25.79
C ASP A 272 16.51 -2.07 25.05
N ILE A 273 16.41 -2.17 23.72
CA ILE A 273 15.64 -1.24 22.89
C ILE A 273 14.17 -1.63 22.89
N THR A 274 13.31 -0.71 23.33
CA THR A 274 11.86 -0.90 23.44
C THR A 274 11.13 -0.38 22.20
N PRO A 275 9.84 -0.73 22.00
CA PRO A 275 9.02 -0.08 20.97
C PRO A 275 8.96 1.44 21.06
N SER A 276 9.14 2.02 22.26
CA SER A 276 9.17 3.48 22.43
C SER A 276 10.49 4.08 21.94
N ASP A 277 11.61 3.36 22.09
CA ASP A 277 12.91 3.79 21.56
C ASP A 277 12.90 3.77 20.03
N VAL A 278 12.33 2.72 19.43
CA VAL A 278 12.14 2.63 17.98
C VAL A 278 11.24 3.76 17.46
N GLU A 279 10.12 4.05 18.14
CA GLU A 279 9.27 5.21 17.81
C GLU A 279 10.05 6.52 17.96
N LYS A 280 10.82 6.70 19.03
CA LYS A 280 11.57 7.92 19.31
C LYS A 280 12.59 8.22 18.21
N VAL A 281 13.35 7.22 17.77
CA VAL A 281 14.38 7.40 16.75
C VAL A 281 13.77 7.60 15.36
N ILE A 282 12.84 6.74 14.95
CA ILE A 282 12.25 6.83 13.61
C ILE A 282 11.37 8.07 13.46
N CYS A 283 10.57 8.41 14.48
CA CYS A 283 9.57 9.49 14.41
C CYS A 283 10.01 10.76 15.16
N SER A 284 11.31 11.05 15.22
CA SER A 284 11.89 12.16 16.00
C SER A 284 11.35 13.54 15.62
N GLY A 285 11.08 13.78 14.33
CA GLY A 285 10.52 15.05 13.83
C GLY A 285 9.02 15.25 14.11
N ILE A 286 8.33 14.28 14.72
CA ILE A 286 6.90 14.42 15.01
C ILE A 286 6.71 15.15 16.35
N PRO A 287 6.01 16.30 16.38
CA PRO A 287 5.89 17.07 17.61
C PRO A 287 5.14 16.31 18.72
N ILE A 288 5.56 16.54 19.94
CA ILE A 288 4.99 15.91 21.14
C ILE A 288 3.90 16.82 21.74
N ASN A 289 2.82 16.22 22.23
CA ASN A 289 1.76 16.92 22.94
C ASN A 289 2.14 17.19 24.41
N LYS A 290 1.31 17.97 25.12
CA LYS A 290 1.54 18.31 26.55
C LYS A 290 1.65 17.10 27.49
N MET A 291 1.25 15.91 27.05
CA MET A 291 1.29 14.66 27.81
C MET A 291 2.48 13.76 27.43
N GLY A 292 3.44 14.24 26.64
CA GLY A 292 4.60 13.45 26.25
C GLY A 292 4.33 12.40 25.16
N ASN A 293 3.19 12.47 24.45
CA ASN A 293 2.89 11.57 23.32
C ASN A 293 3.02 12.32 21.99
N LEU A 294 3.45 11.63 20.93
CA LEU A 294 3.40 12.18 19.57
C LEU A 294 2.00 12.75 19.26
N LYS A 295 1.93 13.94 18.65
CA LYS A 295 0.68 14.52 18.12
C LYS A 295 0.00 13.50 17.22
N LYS A 296 -1.34 13.49 17.16
CA LYS A 296 -2.08 12.51 16.35
C LYS A 296 -1.83 12.75 14.86
N MET A 297 -1.80 11.69 14.05
CA MET A 297 -1.65 11.80 12.59
C MET A 297 -2.68 12.74 11.95
N SER A 298 -3.90 12.76 12.47
CA SER A 298 -4.97 13.67 12.02
C SER A 298 -4.66 15.16 12.15
N ALA A 299 -3.60 15.54 12.88
CA ALA A 299 -3.15 16.93 13.01
C ALA A 299 -2.10 17.33 11.97
N SER A 300 -1.55 16.37 11.20
CA SER A 300 -0.64 16.66 10.10
C SER A 300 -1.43 16.98 8.83
N ILE A 301 -0.96 17.91 8.03
CA ILE A 301 -1.56 18.23 6.73
C ILE A 301 -1.39 17.08 5.71
N LEU A 302 -0.42 16.18 5.94
CA LEU A 302 -0.17 14.99 5.12
C LEU A 302 -1.06 13.80 5.54
N ALA A 303 -1.95 13.95 6.52
CA ALA A 303 -2.79 12.86 7.03
C ALA A 303 -3.66 12.18 5.97
N LYS A 304 -4.13 12.95 4.98
CA LYS A 304 -4.87 12.43 3.83
C LYS A 304 -3.95 11.70 2.85
N HIS A 305 -2.76 12.23 2.59
CA HIS A 305 -1.79 11.66 1.65
C HIS A 305 -1.32 10.28 2.12
N PHE A 306 -1.05 10.13 3.42
CA PHE A 306 -0.54 8.89 4.00
C PHE A 306 -1.64 7.95 4.52
N SER A 307 -2.92 8.23 4.25
CA SER A 307 -4.05 7.39 4.69
C SER A 307 -4.03 7.10 6.20
N GLN A 308 -3.66 8.08 7.01
CA GLN A 308 -3.46 7.96 8.48
C GLN A 308 -2.39 6.93 8.90
N LYS A 309 -1.56 6.40 7.98
CA LYS A 309 -0.49 5.47 8.30
C LYS A 309 0.69 6.22 8.90
N ARG A 310 1.11 5.74 10.08
CA ARG A 310 2.27 6.24 10.79
C ARG A 310 2.77 5.17 11.74
N PHE A 311 4.08 5.02 11.82
CA PHE A 311 4.71 4.08 12.73
C PHE A 311 4.48 4.60 14.15
N SER A 312 4.26 3.70 15.10
CA SER A 312 4.08 4.10 16.50
C SER A 312 4.38 2.96 17.44
N ARG A 313 4.74 3.31 18.68
CA ARG A 313 4.97 2.34 19.74
C ARG A 313 3.73 1.48 19.99
N GLN A 314 2.52 2.05 19.87
CA GLN A 314 1.28 1.29 20.04
C GLN A 314 1.07 0.30 18.90
N ARG A 315 1.41 0.69 17.66
CA ARG A 315 1.31 -0.20 16.50
C ARG A 315 2.32 -1.35 16.61
N ILE A 316 3.59 -1.05 16.86
CA ILE A 316 4.65 -2.05 17.11
C ILE A 316 4.22 -3.00 18.23
N THR A 317 3.79 -2.47 19.38
CA THR A 317 3.35 -3.28 20.53
C THR A 317 2.14 -4.14 20.17
N SER A 318 1.23 -3.67 19.32
CA SER A 318 0.06 -4.46 18.90
C SER A 318 0.44 -5.60 17.95
N ILE A 319 1.40 -5.37 17.05
CA ILE A 319 1.97 -6.42 16.19
C ILE A 319 2.68 -7.46 17.05
N LEU A 320 3.60 -7.04 17.94
CA LEU A 320 4.36 -7.94 18.83
C LEU A 320 3.47 -8.77 19.76
N ASN A 321 2.28 -8.28 20.09
CA ASN A 321 1.29 -9.00 20.90
C ASN A 321 0.24 -9.75 20.06
N HIS A 322 0.45 -9.90 18.76
CA HIS A 322 -0.45 -10.62 17.85
C HIS A 322 -1.89 -10.09 17.84
N LYS A 323 -2.07 -8.78 18.04
CA LYS A 323 -3.39 -8.13 18.06
C LYS A 323 -3.82 -7.58 16.71
N ILE A 324 -2.85 -7.27 15.86
CA ILE A 324 -3.06 -6.78 14.49
C ILE A 324 -2.03 -7.45 13.57
N PRO A 325 -2.33 -7.64 12.28
CA PRO A 325 -1.38 -8.17 11.32
C PRO A 325 -0.34 -7.11 10.95
N VAL A 326 0.79 -7.56 10.41
CA VAL A 326 1.79 -6.70 9.78
C VAL A 326 1.27 -6.22 8.43
N GLU A 327 1.36 -4.93 8.17
CA GLU A 327 1.07 -4.35 6.84
C GLU A 327 2.38 -4.05 6.10
N ARG A 328 2.33 -3.96 4.76
CA ARG A 328 3.48 -3.56 3.92
C ARG A 328 4.16 -2.28 4.41
N PHE A 329 3.37 -1.33 4.89
CA PHE A 329 3.85 -0.05 5.41
C PHE A 329 4.82 -0.24 6.59
N ASP A 330 4.61 -1.26 7.44
CA ASP A 330 5.49 -1.54 8.58
C ASP A 330 6.87 -2.02 8.10
N LEU A 331 6.87 -2.93 7.12
CA LEU A 331 8.09 -3.49 6.54
C LEU A 331 8.89 -2.42 5.80
N ILE A 332 8.23 -1.65 4.93
CA ILE A 332 8.85 -0.58 4.14
C ILE A 332 9.44 0.50 5.07
N THR A 333 8.76 0.85 6.16
CA THR A 333 9.27 1.87 7.11
C THR A 333 10.50 1.38 7.88
N LEU A 334 10.49 0.13 8.33
CA LEU A 334 11.66 -0.45 9.03
C LEU A 334 12.86 -0.60 8.09
N GLU A 335 12.63 -1.06 6.86
CA GLU A 335 13.68 -1.19 5.86
C GLU A 335 14.25 0.17 5.45
N PHE A 336 13.39 1.18 5.28
CA PHE A 336 13.83 2.55 5.05
C PHE A 336 14.76 3.03 6.17
N PHE A 337 14.37 2.81 7.44
CA PHE A 337 15.20 3.18 8.57
C PHE A 337 16.55 2.46 8.52
N ILE A 338 16.57 1.13 8.33
CA ILE A 338 17.80 0.34 8.27
C ILE A 338 18.74 0.89 7.19
N VAL A 339 18.25 0.98 5.94
CA VAL A 339 19.06 1.45 4.81
C VAL A 339 19.51 2.90 5.00
N SER A 340 18.67 3.76 5.60
CA SER A 340 19.06 5.16 5.88
C SER A 340 20.25 5.27 6.82
N GLN A 341 20.43 4.29 7.73
CA GLN A 341 21.50 4.31 8.74
C GLN A 341 22.73 3.52 8.28
N GLU A 342 22.55 2.36 7.66
CA GLU A 342 23.67 1.52 7.22
C GLU A 342 24.39 2.07 5.99
N MET A 343 23.68 2.81 5.15
CA MET A 343 24.19 3.40 3.91
C MET A 343 24.23 4.93 3.98
N GLU A 344 24.36 5.52 5.17
CA GLU A 344 24.43 6.98 5.36
C GLU A 344 25.53 7.61 4.50
N ASP A 345 26.71 6.99 4.43
CA ASP A 345 27.88 7.51 3.67
C ASP A 345 27.89 7.13 2.17
N GLU A 346 26.91 6.36 1.69
CA GLU A 346 26.85 5.89 0.30
C GLU A 346 26.17 6.89 -0.64
N ASP A 347 26.46 6.79 -1.95
CA ASP A 347 25.80 7.60 -2.97
C ASP A 347 24.26 7.40 -2.92
N PRO A 348 23.45 8.48 -2.93
CA PRO A 348 22.00 8.37 -2.78
C PRO A 348 21.32 7.45 -3.79
N TYR A 349 21.84 7.35 -5.03
CA TYR A 349 21.29 6.45 -6.03
C TYR A 349 21.59 4.99 -5.71
N ASN A 350 22.80 4.68 -5.24
CA ASN A 350 23.15 3.33 -4.81
C ASN A 350 22.31 2.90 -3.61
N ARG A 351 22.10 3.82 -2.64
CA ARG A 351 21.22 3.60 -1.50
C ARG A 351 19.78 3.29 -1.92
N TYR A 352 19.22 4.11 -2.80
CA TYR A 352 17.89 3.90 -3.37
C TYR A 352 17.76 2.54 -4.09
N ARG A 353 18.75 2.17 -4.91
CA ARG A 353 18.76 0.88 -5.64
C ARG A 353 18.85 -0.29 -4.67
N HIS A 354 19.73 -0.20 -3.66
CA HIS A 354 19.88 -1.23 -2.63
C HIS A 354 18.58 -1.44 -1.85
N PHE A 355 17.93 -0.34 -1.43
CA PHE A 355 16.62 -0.43 -0.77
C PHE A 355 15.60 -1.22 -1.59
N LEU A 356 15.50 -0.96 -2.90
CA LEU A 356 14.59 -1.70 -3.77
C LEU A 356 14.97 -3.18 -3.89
N GLU A 357 16.27 -3.48 -3.97
CA GLU A 357 16.78 -4.86 -4.06
C GLU A 357 16.48 -5.67 -2.78
N GLU A 358 16.47 -5.04 -1.61
CA GLU A 358 16.15 -5.70 -0.33
C GLU A 358 14.63 -5.77 -0.06
N ILE A 359 13.89 -4.68 -0.27
CA ILE A 359 12.47 -4.62 0.11
C ILE A 359 11.57 -5.42 -0.83
N GLN A 360 11.87 -5.46 -2.14
CA GLN A 360 11.00 -6.11 -3.13
C GLN A 360 10.87 -7.62 -2.88
N PRO A 361 11.96 -8.39 -2.65
CA PRO A 361 11.85 -9.80 -2.26
C PRO A 361 11.08 -10.00 -0.95
N ILE A 362 11.29 -9.14 0.05
CA ILE A 362 10.57 -9.23 1.33
C ILE A 362 9.06 -9.07 1.12
N LEU A 363 8.64 -8.07 0.34
CA LEU A 363 7.22 -7.85 0.02
C LEU A 363 6.65 -9.05 -0.75
N GLN A 364 7.36 -9.55 -1.76
CA GLN A 364 6.94 -10.70 -2.55
C GLN A 364 6.77 -11.95 -1.68
N GLU A 365 7.72 -12.26 -0.80
CA GLU A 365 7.63 -13.40 0.13
C GLU A 365 6.47 -13.27 1.12
N CYS A 366 6.06 -12.05 1.45
CA CYS A 366 4.90 -11.77 2.30
C CYS A 366 3.57 -11.84 1.55
N GLY A 367 3.58 -12.00 0.23
CA GLY A 367 2.40 -11.92 -0.64
C GLY A 367 1.88 -10.49 -0.81
N MET A 368 2.78 -9.50 -0.75
CA MET A 368 2.48 -8.08 -0.93
C MET A 368 2.99 -7.64 -2.31
N SER A 369 2.27 -6.71 -2.94
CA SER A 369 2.69 -6.17 -4.24
C SER A 369 3.98 -5.36 -4.13
N GLU A 370 4.64 -5.17 -5.27
CA GLU A 370 5.85 -4.35 -5.37
C GLU A 370 5.65 -2.90 -4.91
N ILE A 371 6.76 -2.19 -4.71
CA ILE A 371 6.76 -0.75 -4.40
C ILE A 371 6.00 0.03 -5.47
N TYR A 372 5.11 0.92 -5.03
CA TYR A 372 4.26 1.72 -5.90
C TYR A 372 4.51 3.21 -5.69
N ILE A 373 5.21 3.84 -6.63
CA ILE A 373 5.64 5.25 -6.54
C ILE A 373 4.48 6.28 -6.48
N VAL A 374 3.26 5.89 -6.86
CA VAL A 374 2.08 6.78 -6.76
C VAL A 374 1.45 6.70 -5.36
N ASN A 375 1.83 5.72 -4.54
CA ASN A 375 1.52 5.73 -3.11
C ASN A 375 2.33 6.87 -2.46
N PRO A 376 1.70 7.91 -1.89
CA PRO A 376 2.40 9.07 -1.36
C PRO A 376 3.38 8.74 -0.25
N TYR A 377 3.08 7.74 0.59
CA TYR A 377 3.97 7.35 1.67
C TYR A 377 5.22 6.64 1.14
N GLU A 378 5.06 5.74 0.18
CA GLU A 378 6.21 5.07 -0.45
C GLU A 378 7.04 6.06 -1.27
N CYS A 379 6.38 6.94 -2.03
CA CYS A 379 7.00 8.04 -2.77
C CYS A 379 7.87 8.93 -1.85
N PHE A 380 7.31 9.33 -0.71
CA PHE A 380 8.01 10.09 0.32
C PHE A 380 9.29 9.38 0.79
N LEU A 381 9.21 8.10 1.18
CA LEU A 381 10.40 7.34 1.60
C LEU A 381 11.45 7.21 0.50
N LEU A 382 11.01 6.95 -0.74
CA LEU A 382 11.89 6.87 -1.89
C LEU A 382 12.61 8.20 -2.19
N MET A 383 11.91 9.33 -2.02
CA MET A 383 12.52 10.66 -2.14
C MET A 383 13.55 10.91 -1.04
N CYS A 384 13.23 10.57 0.22
CA CYS A 384 14.18 10.70 1.33
C CYS A 384 15.47 9.89 1.08
N LEU A 385 15.38 8.67 0.54
CA LEU A 385 16.56 7.84 0.25
C LEU A 385 17.52 8.48 -0.76
N LEU A 386 17.01 9.38 -1.61
CA LEU A 386 17.78 10.13 -2.62
C LEU A 386 18.42 11.42 -2.07
N THR A 387 18.29 11.70 -0.78
CA THR A 387 18.93 12.84 -0.10
C THR A 387 20.23 12.43 0.59
N ASP A 388 21.04 13.39 1.02
CA ASP A 388 22.29 13.09 1.74
C ASP A 388 22.03 12.51 3.13
N CYS A 389 21.01 12.99 3.84
CA CYS A 389 20.63 12.54 5.19
C CYS A 389 19.17 12.06 5.26
N PRO A 390 18.83 10.85 4.76
CA PRO A 390 17.44 10.43 4.57
C PRO A 390 16.57 10.48 5.83
N LEU A 391 17.10 10.07 6.98
CA LEU A 391 16.34 10.08 8.23
C LEU A 391 16.11 11.51 8.78
N ALA A 392 17.07 12.42 8.56
CA ALA A 392 16.92 13.82 8.94
C ALA A 392 15.82 14.48 8.10
N VAL A 393 15.90 14.32 6.78
CA VAL A 393 14.88 14.84 5.85
C VAL A 393 13.50 14.25 6.11
N PHE A 394 13.43 12.94 6.42
CA PHE A 394 12.20 12.31 6.88
C PHE A 394 11.63 13.00 8.12
N ALA A 395 12.47 13.31 9.12
CA ALA A 395 12.06 14.00 10.33
C ALA A 395 11.60 15.43 10.04
N ASP A 396 12.34 16.19 9.23
CA ASP A 396 12.01 17.58 8.89
C ASP A 396 10.67 17.69 8.16
N ILE A 397 10.42 16.82 7.16
CA ILE A 397 9.13 16.76 6.44
C ILE A 397 7.99 16.43 7.40
N TRP A 398 8.23 15.54 8.36
CA TRP A 398 7.25 15.28 9.41
C TRP A 398 6.98 16.53 10.25
N GLU A 399 8.00 17.23 10.72
CA GLU A 399 7.90 18.46 11.51
C GLU A 399 7.09 19.52 10.76
N MET A 400 7.52 19.86 9.53
CA MET A 400 6.84 20.80 8.63
C MET A 400 5.35 20.48 8.49
N SER A 401 5.00 19.18 8.39
CA SER A 401 3.60 18.75 8.21
C SER A 401 2.68 19.07 9.40
N TYR A 402 3.23 19.36 10.58
CA TYR A 402 2.48 19.77 11.78
C TYR A 402 2.60 21.26 12.10
N GLU A 403 3.51 21.98 11.46
CA GLU A 403 3.74 23.41 11.67
C GLU A 403 2.97 24.28 10.68
N GLU A 404 2.90 23.87 9.41
CA GLU A 404 2.10 24.56 8.42
C GLU A 404 0.60 24.40 8.74
N ALA A 405 -0.04 25.50 9.12
CA ALA A 405 -1.49 25.52 9.23
C ALA A 405 -2.10 25.31 7.84
N PRO A 406 -3.17 24.51 7.69
CA PRO A 406 -3.89 24.46 6.43
C PRO A 406 -4.34 25.88 6.08
N GLU A 407 -3.86 26.43 4.96
CA GLU A 407 -4.34 27.71 4.46
C GLU A 407 -5.87 27.64 4.27
N PRO A 408 -6.62 28.67 4.69
CA PRO A 408 -8.09 28.65 4.76
C PRO A 408 -8.79 28.53 3.41
#